data_AF-A0A7K0LQS1-F1
#
_entry.id   AF-A0A7K0LQS1-F1
#
_cell.length_a   1.000
_cell.length_b   1.000
_cell.length_c   1.000
_cell.angle_alpha   90.00
_cell.angle_beta   90.00
_cell.angle_gamma   90.00
#
_symmetry.space_group_name_H-M   'P 1'
#
loop_
_entity.id
_entity.type
_entity.pdbx_description
1 polymer ?
#
loop_
_entity_poly.entity_id
_entity_poly.type
_entity_poly.pdbx_seq_one_letter_code
_entity_poly.pdbx_strand_id
1 'polypeptide(L)'
;MKRIATLAAVATLALAACGSGGGSATSSSASGSPAASSPAASSPAASSPAAATLQVGFVYVSPLKGSSWTLAWDNARQAVEAAGATTATVEPIPESAEAAGVMEDLISKGNKLIFATAFGYQPFVLEEATKHPDVNFVVIGPWIQETPAPANVTVAFSDNWIVRYALGVLAAKETKTKTIGFVAANPISTVIASINAFALGAQSVDKSIVTKAVFTGTWYDPPKSTQAAEALAAAGADVIA
;
A
#
# COMPACT_ATOMS: atom_id res chain seq x y z
N MET A 1 -24.60 -22.94 -22.08
CA MET A 1 -24.46 -24.27 -21.45
C MET A 1 -23.17 -24.92 -21.94
N LYS A 2 -22.32 -25.39 -20.99
CA LYS A 2 -21.15 -26.30 -21.16
C LYS A 2 -19.92 -25.66 -21.84
N ARG A 3 -18.69 -25.68 -21.30
CA ARG A 3 -18.08 -26.36 -20.14
C ARG A 3 -16.86 -25.54 -19.68
N ILE A 4 -16.79 -25.27 -18.38
CA ILE A 4 -15.61 -24.75 -17.66
C ILE A 4 -14.74 -25.96 -17.30
N ALA A 5 -13.45 -25.94 -17.65
CA ALA A 5 -12.48 -26.92 -17.22
C ALA A 5 -11.50 -26.24 -16.25
N THR A 6 -11.74 -26.46 -14.96
CA THR A 6 -10.89 -26.03 -13.85
C THR A 6 -9.82 -27.09 -13.63
N LEU A 7 -8.55 -26.75 -13.79
CA LEU A 7 -7.43 -27.59 -13.35
C LEU A 7 -6.89 -27.00 -12.05
N ALA A 8 -7.24 -27.62 -10.92
CA ALA A 8 -6.65 -27.35 -9.62
C ALA A 8 -5.47 -28.33 -9.41
N ALA A 9 -4.26 -27.80 -9.31
CA ALA A 9 -3.09 -28.56 -8.87
C ALA A 9 -2.88 -28.29 -7.38
N VAL A 10 -3.19 -29.29 -6.56
CA VAL A 10 -2.90 -29.32 -5.11
C VAL A 10 -1.51 -29.92 -4.94
N ALA A 11 -0.56 -29.11 -4.46
CA ALA A 11 0.76 -29.59 -4.04
C ALA A 11 0.80 -29.65 -2.51
N THR A 12 0.59 -30.85 -1.96
CA THR A 12 0.81 -31.17 -0.55
C THR A 12 2.30 -31.35 -0.28
N LEU A 13 2.90 -30.47 0.53
CA LEU A 13 4.24 -30.65 1.08
C LEU A 13 4.13 -31.39 2.42
N ALA A 14 4.74 -32.57 2.48
CA ALA A 14 4.73 -33.44 3.65
C ALA A 14 5.73 -32.99 4.73
N LEU A 15 5.27 -33.03 5.98
CA LEU A 15 6.07 -32.92 7.20
C LEU A 15 7.08 -34.08 7.29
N ALA A 16 8.34 -33.76 7.54
CA ALA A 16 9.33 -34.70 8.04
C ALA A 16 9.68 -34.32 9.49
N ALA A 17 9.14 -35.09 10.44
CA ALA A 17 9.53 -35.10 11.84
C ALA A 17 10.16 -36.47 12.14
N CYS A 18 11.39 -36.45 12.66
CA CYS A 18 12.10 -37.53 13.37
C CYS A 18 13.39 -36.88 13.91
N GLY A 19 13.85 -37.07 15.13
CA GLY A 19 13.43 -37.97 16.18
C GLY A 19 14.20 -37.65 17.46
N SER A 20 13.64 -38.13 18.56
CA SER A 20 14.09 -38.09 19.93
C SER A 20 15.29 -39.03 20.19
N GLY A 21 16.12 -38.66 21.16
CA GLY A 21 17.12 -39.54 21.76
C GLY A 21 17.45 -39.05 23.17
N GLY A 22 16.82 -39.65 24.18
CA GLY A 22 17.08 -39.39 25.59
C GLY A 22 18.28 -40.16 26.13
N GLY A 23 18.75 -39.75 27.31
CA GLY A 23 19.77 -40.45 28.08
C GLY A 23 20.08 -39.72 29.39
N SER A 24 19.40 -40.14 30.45
CA SER A 24 19.65 -39.76 31.84
C SER A 24 20.85 -40.50 32.44
N ALA A 25 21.40 -39.93 33.51
CA ALA A 25 21.88 -40.57 34.77
C ALA A 25 23.21 -39.96 35.25
N THR A 26 23.18 -39.28 36.40
CA THR A 26 23.84 -39.67 37.69
C THR A 26 25.31 -39.27 37.78
N SER A 27 25.93 -38.86 38.89
CA SER A 27 25.59 -38.41 40.25
C SER A 27 26.95 -38.30 40.98
N SER A 28 27.20 -37.30 41.83
CA SER A 28 28.22 -37.27 42.92
C SER A 28 28.13 -35.90 43.64
N SER A 29 27.45 -35.74 44.79
CA SER A 29 27.95 -35.84 46.19
C SER A 29 29.32 -35.17 46.43
N ALA A 30 29.59 -34.34 47.46
CA ALA A 30 28.87 -33.81 48.62
C ALA A 30 29.77 -32.75 49.31
N SER A 31 29.27 -32.17 50.41
CA SER A 31 29.94 -31.32 51.44
C SER A 31 29.93 -29.81 51.15
N GLY A 32 29.33 -28.91 51.92
CA GLY A 32 28.77 -28.95 53.28
C GLY A 32 29.30 -27.75 54.08
N SER A 33 28.47 -26.74 54.38
CA SER A 33 28.46 -25.94 55.63
C SER A 33 27.39 -24.81 55.57
N PRO A 34 26.69 -24.46 56.66
CA PRO A 34 25.55 -23.55 56.65
C PRO A 34 25.97 -22.10 56.98
N ALA A 35 25.45 -21.12 56.24
CA ALA A 35 25.59 -19.71 56.61
C ALA A 35 24.30 -18.92 56.32
N ALA A 36 23.67 -18.50 57.42
CA ALA A 36 22.85 -17.31 57.63
C ALA A 36 21.86 -16.87 56.53
N SER A 37 20.59 -17.12 56.82
CA SER A 37 19.41 -16.53 56.19
C SER A 37 19.44 -15.00 56.29
N SER A 38 19.55 -14.31 55.15
CA SER A 38 19.26 -12.88 55.02
C SER A 38 17.87 -12.76 54.37
N PRO A 39 16.93 -11.96 54.92
CA PRO A 39 15.61 -11.81 54.33
C PRO A 39 15.74 -11.03 53.01
N ALA A 40 15.54 -11.74 51.89
CA ALA A 40 15.44 -11.12 50.58
C ALA A 40 14.23 -10.18 50.58
N ALA A 41 14.51 -8.87 50.46
CA ALA A 41 13.50 -7.87 50.24
C ALA A 41 12.76 -8.17 48.93
N SER A 42 11.47 -8.44 49.04
CA SER A 42 10.55 -8.61 47.92
C SER A 42 10.48 -7.29 47.15
N SER A 43 11.30 -7.16 46.12
CA SER A 43 11.20 -6.07 45.16
C SER A 43 9.83 -6.19 44.47
N PRO A 44 8.96 -5.15 44.48
CA PRO A 44 7.71 -5.18 43.74
C PRO A 44 8.03 -5.48 42.28
N ALA A 45 7.42 -6.53 41.73
CA ALA A 45 7.47 -6.79 40.30
C ALA A 45 6.90 -5.55 39.60
N ALA A 46 7.76 -4.80 38.92
CA ALA A 46 7.34 -3.72 38.05
C ALA A 46 6.43 -4.35 37.00
N SER A 47 5.13 -4.06 37.11
CA SER A 47 4.16 -4.34 36.07
C SER A 47 4.63 -3.64 34.79
N SER A 48 5.17 -4.43 33.87
CA SER A 48 5.48 -3.99 32.52
C SER A 48 4.22 -3.34 31.95
N PRO A 49 4.27 -2.09 31.46
CA PRO A 49 3.14 -1.48 30.79
C PRO A 49 2.69 -2.43 29.69
N ALA A 50 1.39 -2.76 29.65
CA ALA A 50 0.82 -3.41 28.48
C ALA A 50 1.22 -2.57 27.26
N ALA A 51 1.82 -3.18 26.25
CA ALA A 51 2.21 -2.48 25.03
C ALA A 51 0.97 -1.75 24.50
N ALA A 52 1.02 -0.43 24.43
CA ALA A 52 -0.10 0.36 23.96
C ALA A 52 -0.45 -0.07 22.52
N THR A 53 -1.72 -0.39 22.29
CA THR A 53 -2.22 -0.73 20.94
C THR A 53 -1.88 0.40 19.98
N LEU A 54 -1.16 0.08 18.90
CA LEU A 54 -0.80 1.08 17.89
C LEU A 54 -2.06 1.66 17.25
N GLN A 55 -2.17 2.98 17.21
CA GLN A 55 -3.25 3.69 16.52
C GLN A 55 -2.74 4.23 15.18
N VAL A 56 -3.46 3.90 14.11
CA VAL A 56 -3.05 4.19 12.73
C VAL A 56 -4.14 4.96 11.99
N GLY A 57 -3.80 6.14 11.48
CA GLY A 57 -4.69 6.97 10.68
C GLY A 57 -4.50 6.72 9.18
N PHE A 58 -5.59 6.66 8.43
CA PHE A 58 -5.59 6.59 6.96
C PHE A 58 -6.32 7.81 6.39
N VAL A 59 -5.61 8.61 5.60
CA VAL A 59 -6.15 9.79 4.91
C VAL A 59 -6.35 9.44 3.44
N TYR A 60 -7.61 9.38 3.01
CA TYR A 60 -7.99 8.98 1.65
C TYR A 60 -8.11 10.19 0.71
N VAL A 61 -7.81 9.98 -0.58
CA VAL A 61 -7.95 10.99 -1.64
C VAL A 61 -9.19 10.79 -2.52
N SER A 62 -9.83 9.62 -2.41
CA SER A 62 -11.02 9.28 -3.18
C SER A 62 -11.97 8.39 -2.37
N PRO A 63 -13.28 8.36 -2.69
CA PRO A 63 -14.25 7.59 -1.92
C PRO A 63 -13.91 6.09 -1.89
N LEU A 64 -14.18 5.41 -0.78
CA LEU A 64 -13.98 3.96 -0.68
C LEU A 64 -14.83 3.21 -1.71
N LYS A 65 -16.10 3.60 -1.84
CA LYS A 65 -17.00 3.00 -2.84
C LYS A 65 -16.66 3.53 -4.23
N GLY A 66 -16.27 2.62 -5.12
CA GLY A 66 -16.06 2.92 -6.54
C GLY A 66 -14.61 3.29 -6.90
N SER A 67 -13.74 3.54 -5.93
CA SER A 67 -12.30 3.74 -6.17
C SER A 67 -11.52 2.46 -5.87
N SER A 68 -10.89 1.87 -6.90
CA SER A 68 -9.97 0.75 -6.71
C SER A 68 -8.72 1.15 -5.93
N TRP A 69 -8.30 2.42 -6.03
CA TRP A 69 -7.15 2.95 -5.29
C TRP A 69 -7.42 3.00 -3.80
N THR A 70 -8.52 3.64 -3.37
CA THR A 70 -8.87 3.70 -1.95
C THR A 70 -9.21 2.31 -1.41
N LEU A 71 -9.88 1.46 -2.19
CA LEU A 71 -10.15 0.08 -1.80
C LEU A 71 -8.87 -0.70 -1.49
N ALA A 72 -7.81 -0.53 -2.29
CA ALA A 72 -6.53 -1.18 -2.02
C ALA A 72 -5.92 -0.75 -0.67
N TRP A 73 -6.01 0.54 -0.34
CA TRP A 73 -5.54 1.06 0.95
C TRP A 73 -6.44 0.71 2.12
N ASP A 74 -7.74 0.58 1.91
CA ASP A 74 -8.65 0.06 2.93
C ASP A 74 -8.40 -1.44 3.20
N ASN A 75 -8.08 -2.23 2.18
CA ASN A 75 -7.64 -3.61 2.39
C ASN A 75 -6.32 -3.66 3.20
N ALA A 76 -5.38 -2.75 2.95
CA ALA A 76 -4.16 -2.63 3.75
C ALA A 76 -4.47 -2.23 5.21
N ARG A 77 -5.41 -1.29 5.41
CA ARG A 77 -5.91 -0.91 6.74
C ARG A 77 -6.50 -2.11 7.49
N GLN A 78 -7.36 -2.89 6.84
CA GLN A 78 -7.95 -4.09 7.45
C GLN A 78 -6.88 -5.12 7.83
N ALA A 79 -5.82 -5.27 7.03
CA ALA A 79 -4.68 -6.12 7.37
C ALA A 79 -3.90 -5.60 8.59
N VAL A 80 -3.74 -4.28 8.71
CA VAL A 80 -3.13 -3.63 9.88
C VAL A 80 -3.99 -3.82 11.14
N GLU A 81 -5.32 -3.73 11.03
CA GLU A 81 -6.22 -4.06 12.15
C GLU A 81 -6.11 -5.52 12.57
N ALA A 82 -6.10 -6.44 11.60
CA ALA A 82 -5.94 -7.87 11.87
C ALA A 82 -4.59 -8.20 12.53
N ALA A 83 -3.57 -7.34 12.35
CA ALA A 83 -2.28 -7.44 13.02
C ALA A 83 -2.26 -6.85 14.45
N GLY A 84 -3.40 -6.34 14.94
CA GLY A 84 -3.56 -5.89 16.32
C GLY A 84 -3.45 -4.38 16.53
N ALA A 85 -3.51 -3.57 15.47
CA ALA A 85 -3.64 -2.12 15.58
C ALA A 85 -5.10 -1.67 15.60
N THR A 86 -5.35 -0.47 16.13
CA THR A 86 -6.62 0.24 15.95
C THR A 86 -6.46 1.22 14.79
N THR A 87 -7.46 1.32 13.91
CA THR A 87 -7.38 2.27 12.78
C THR A 87 -8.47 3.34 12.80
N ALA A 88 -8.14 4.49 12.24
CA ALA A 88 -9.07 5.55 11.92
C ALA A 88 -8.96 5.89 10.42
N THR A 89 -10.08 6.16 9.78
CA THR A 89 -10.12 6.62 8.39
C THR A 89 -10.72 8.00 8.32
N VAL A 90 -10.19 8.84 7.45
CA VAL A 90 -10.82 10.11 7.09
C VAL A 90 -11.30 10.04 5.65
N GLU A 91 -12.53 10.48 5.45
CA GLU A 91 -13.15 10.61 4.13
C GLU A 91 -12.31 11.48 3.18
N PRO A 92 -12.58 11.45 1.87
CA PRO A 92 -11.67 12.01 0.88
C PRO A 92 -11.32 13.47 1.14
N ILE A 93 -10.03 13.75 1.34
CA ILE A 93 -9.53 15.12 1.53
C ILE A 93 -8.87 15.58 0.22
N PRO A 94 -9.20 16.77 -0.30
CA PRO A 94 -8.48 17.33 -1.42
C PRO A 94 -6.98 17.46 -1.13
N GLU A 95 -6.13 17.33 -2.15
CA GLU A 95 -4.68 17.58 -2.04
C GLU A 95 -4.42 19.09 -1.83
N SER A 96 -4.63 19.55 -0.60
CA SER A 96 -4.59 20.94 -0.18
C SER A 96 -4.17 21.05 1.29
N ALA A 97 -4.01 22.29 1.79
CA ALA A 97 -3.63 22.55 3.18
C ALA A 97 -4.59 21.94 4.22
N GLU A 98 -5.82 21.60 3.83
CA GLU A 98 -6.76 20.86 4.67
C GLU A 98 -6.19 19.52 5.14
N ALA A 99 -5.39 18.85 4.30
CA ALA A 99 -4.78 17.56 4.63
C ALA A 99 -3.87 17.65 5.87
N ALA A 100 -3.11 18.74 6.04
CA ALA A 100 -2.27 18.95 7.21
C ALA A 100 -3.10 19.02 8.50
N GLY A 101 -4.19 19.80 8.49
CA GLY A 101 -5.10 19.90 9.64
C GLY A 101 -5.79 18.59 9.99
N VAL A 102 -6.15 17.79 8.99
CA VAL A 102 -6.70 16.44 9.20
C VAL A 102 -5.67 15.49 9.82
N MET A 103 -4.42 15.55 9.38
CA MET A 103 -3.35 14.76 9.98
C MET A 103 -3.08 15.18 11.43
N GLU A 104 -3.06 16.48 11.73
CA GLU A 104 -2.93 17.02 13.08
C GLU A 104 -4.06 16.54 14.01
N ASP A 105 -5.31 16.53 13.53
CA ASP A 105 -6.46 16.01 14.28
C ASP A 105 -6.31 14.51 14.59
N LEU A 106 -5.85 13.70 13.63
CA LEU A 106 -5.55 12.29 13.86
C LEU A 106 -4.43 12.11 14.90
N ILE A 107 -3.37 12.91 14.82
CA ILE A 107 -2.25 12.89 15.78
C ILE A 107 -2.72 13.25 17.18
N SER A 108 -3.54 14.30 17.30
CA SER A 108 -4.17 14.74 18.56
C SER A 108 -5.07 13.66 19.18
N LYS A 109 -5.66 12.80 18.35
CA LYS A 109 -6.45 11.62 18.77
C LYS A 109 -5.61 10.42 19.17
N GLY A 110 -4.28 10.50 19.08
CA GLY A 110 -3.35 9.47 19.53
C GLY A 110 -2.78 8.58 18.43
N ASN A 111 -3.06 8.87 17.15
CA ASN A 111 -2.46 8.12 16.04
C ASN A 111 -0.96 8.39 15.95
N LYS A 112 -0.15 7.32 15.96
CA LYS A 112 1.33 7.39 15.88
C LYS A 112 1.89 6.92 14.55
N LEU A 113 1.01 6.50 13.65
CA LEU A 113 1.31 6.18 12.26
C LEU A 113 0.21 6.74 11.35
N ILE A 114 0.58 7.54 10.37
CA ILE A 114 -0.37 8.15 9.41
C ILE A 114 -0.05 7.68 7.99
N PHE A 115 -1.02 7.05 7.32
CA PHE A 115 -0.97 6.74 5.90
C PHE A 115 -1.64 7.85 5.09
N ALA A 116 -0.82 8.65 4.40
CA ALA A 116 -1.25 9.63 3.43
C ALA A 116 -1.31 8.98 2.04
N THR A 117 -2.51 8.61 1.60
CA THR A 117 -2.71 7.68 0.46
C THR A 117 -2.66 8.33 -0.91
N ALA A 118 -2.03 9.51 -1.06
CA ALA A 118 -1.90 10.18 -2.34
C ALA A 118 -0.60 10.97 -2.48
N PHE A 119 -0.20 11.13 -3.74
CA PHE A 119 1.04 11.79 -4.13
C PHE A 119 1.10 13.25 -3.69
N GLY A 120 0.02 14.00 -3.91
CA GLY A 120 -0.05 15.43 -3.59
C GLY A 120 -0.15 15.73 -2.10
N TYR A 121 -0.21 14.72 -1.23
CA TYR A 121 -0.09 14.92 0.21
C TYR A 121 1.35 15.11 0.69
N GLN A 122 2.37 14.88 -0.14
CA GLN A 122 3.79 15.01 0.25
C GLN A 122 4.13 16.34 0.95
N PRO A 123 3.73 17.53 0.43
CA PRO A 123 4.09 18.79 1.08
C PRO A 123 3.48 18.92 2.49
N PHE A 124 2.24 18.46 2.67
CA PHE A 124 1.53 18.52 3.95
C PHE A 124 2.07 17.48 4.94
N VAL A 125 2.49 16.31 4.45
CA VAL A 125 3.15 15.30 5.29
C VAL A 125 4.52 15.81 5.75
N LEU A 126 5.28 16.49 4.89
CA LEU A 126 6.55 17.09 5.29
C LEU A 126 6.38 18.16 6.37
N GLU A 127 5.33 18.99 6.25
CA GLU A 127 4.97 19.97 7.26
C GLU A 127 4.70 19.30 8.61
N GLU A 128 3.81 18.31 8.64
CA GLU A 128 3.43 17.61 9.88
C GLU A 128 4.54 16.73 10.45
N ALA A 129 5.31 16.05 9.61
CA ALA A 129 6.45 15.25 10.04
C ALA A 129 7.54 16.08 10.72
N THR A 130 7.68 17.35 10.33
CA THR A 130 8.62 18.29 10.97
C THR A 130 8.13 18.71 12.36
N LYS A 131 6.81 18.89 12.54
CA LYS A 131 6.19 19.27 13.81
C LYS A 131 6.13 18.10 14.80
N HIS A 132 5.95 16.87 14.30
CA HIS A 132 5.69 15.66 15.09
C HIS A 132 6.76 14.58 14.85
N PRO A 133 7.98 14.75 15.37
CA PRO A 133 9.07 13.80 15.16
C PRO A 133 8.82 12.42 15.82
N ASP A 134 7.85 12.32 16.73
CA ASP A 134 7.42 11.09 17.39
C ASP A 134 6.31 10.34 16.63
N VAL A 135 5.80 10.91 15.54
CA VAL A 135 4.80 10.30 14.66
C VAL A 135 5.48 9.85 13.36
N ASN A 136 5.14 8.65 12.91
CA ASN A 136 5.60 8.12 11.63
C ASN A 136 4.54 8.39 10.55
N PHE A 137 5.01 8.70 9.35
CA PHE A 137 4.17 8.97 8.19
C PHE A 137 4.55 8.02 7.06
N VAL A 138 3.54 7.55 6.32
CA VAL A 138 3.71 6.80 5.09
C VAL A 138 3.05 7.60 3.97
N VAL A 139 3.83 8.01 2.98
CA VAL A 139 3.32 8.71 1.80
C VAL A 139 3.27 7.78 0.61
N ILE A 140 2.11 7.71 -0.02
CA ILE A 140 1.89 6.86 -1.18
C ILE A 140 2.04 7.65 -2.47
N GLY A 141 3.09 7.36 -3.23
CA GLY A 141 3.39 8.05 -4.47
C GLY A 141 4.90 8.10 -4.73
N PRO A 142 5.32 8.40 -5.97
CA PRO A 142 6.73 8.61 -6.25
C PRO A 142 7.24 9.80 -5.45
N TRP A 143 8.39 9.67 -4.80
CA TRP A 143 9.06 10.80 -4.14
C TRP A 143 9.65 11.73 -5.21
N ILE A 144 9.22 13.00 -5.22
CA ILE A 144 9.71 13.98 -6.20
C ILE A 144 10.40 15.20 -5.57
N GLN A 145 10.61 15.17 -4.25
CA GLN A 145 11.30 16.24 -3.56
C GLN A 145 12.79 16.16 -3.87
N GLU A 146 13.44 17.32 -3.92
CA GLU A 146 14.89 17.41 -4.12
C GLU A 146 15.68 16.85 -2.93
N THR A 147 15.06 16.87 -1.75
CA THR A 147 15.64 16.37 -0.50
C THR A 147 15.17 14.94 -0.21
N PRO A 148 15.99 14.11 0.46
CA PRO A 148 15.53 12.82 0.98
C PRO A 148 14.35 12.98 1.94
N ALA A 149 13.49 11.97 2.01
CA ALA A 149 12.43 11.91 3.01
C ALA A 149 13.03 11.96 4.44
N PRO A 150 12.42 12.71 5.37
CA PRO A 150 12.81 12.69 6.77
C PRO A 150 12.77 11.28 7.38
N ALA A 151 13.48 11.06 8.49
CA ALA A 151 13.59 9.73 9.10
C ALA A 151 12.25 9.12 9.55
N ASN A 152 11.26 9.97 9.89
CA ASN A 152 9.91 9.57 10.26
C ASN A 152 8.93 9.54 9.07
N VAL A 153 9.43 9.68 7.83
CA VAL A 153 8.62 9.60 6.61
C VAL A 153 9.09 8.43 5.76
N THR A 154 8.21 7.45 5.57
CA THR A 154 8.39 6.36 4.63
C THR A 154 7.67 6.67 3.33
N VAL A 155 8.36 6.56 2.21
CA VAL A 155 7.72 6.63 0.89
C VAL A 155 7.45 5.21 0.41
N ALA A 156 6.19 4.93 0.05
CA ALA A 156 5.80 3.66 -0.51
C ALA A 156 5.17 3.86 -1.89
N PHE A 157 5.85 3.35 -2.91
CA PHE A 157 5.32 3.33 -4.27
C PHE A 157 5.88 2.13 -5.03
N SER A 158 5.07 1.58 -5.92
CA SER A 158 5.49 0.47 -6.78
C SER A 158 5.71 0.97 -8.20
N ASP A 159 6.57 0.26 -8.93
CA ASP A 159 6.82 0.49 -10.36
C ASP A 159 5.62 0.04 -11.19
N ASN A 160 4.52 0.80 -11.10
CA ASN A 160 3.25 0.49 -11.74
C ASN A 160 3.36 0.38 -13.27
N TRP A 161 4.36 1.03 -13.88
CA TRP A 161 4.64 0.93 -15.31
C TRP A 161 4.93 -0.50 -15.77
N ILE A 162 5.44 -1.38 -14.91
CA ILE A 162 5.68 -2.80 -15.24
C ILE A 162 4.34 -3.50 -15.54
N VAL A 163 3.35 -3.27 -14.70
CA VAL A 163 1.99 -3.81 -14.88
C VAL A 163 1.34 -3.19 -16.12
N ARG A 164 1.54 -1.88 -16.34
CA ARG A 164 0.99 -1.18 -17.50
C ARG A 164 1.57 -1.67 -18.82
N TYR A 165 2.86 -2.02 -18.85
CA TYR A 165 3.48 -2.66 -20.01
C TYR A 165 2.80 -3.99 -20.35
N ALA A 166 2.59 -4.85 -19.35
CA ALA A 166 1.91 -6.12 -19.55
C ALA A 166 0.46 -5.93 -20.04
N LEU A 167 -0.26 -4.92 -19.52
CA LEU A 167 -1.58 -4.56 -20.03
C LEU A 167 -1.55 -4.07 -21.49
N GLY A 168 -0.49 -3.36 -21.89
CA GLY A 168 -0.28 -2.96 -23.29
C GLY A 168 -0.12 -4.16 -24.22
N VAL A 169 0.68 -5.16 -23.79
CA VAL A 169 0.83 -6.42 -24.53
C VAL A 169 -0.51 -7.14 -24.69
N LEU A 170 -1.34 -7.16 -23.65
CA LEU A 170 -2.68 -7.74 -23.72
C LEU A 170 -3.59 -6.94 -24.65
N ALA A 171 -3.63 -5.61 -24.53
CA ALA A 171 -4.42 -4.73 -25.38
C ALA A 171 -4.09 -4.91 -26.87
N ALA A 172 -2.81 -5.13 -27.21
CA ALA A 172 -2.40 -5.40 -28.59
C ALA A 172 -2.93 -6.72 -29.15
N LYS A 173 -3.19 -7.73 -28.30
CA LYS A 173 -3.78 -9.00 -28.73
C LYS A 173 -5.30 -8.90 -28.91
N GLU A 174 -5.93 -8.00 -28.16
CA GLU A 174 -7.38 -7.82 -28.20
C GLU A 174 -7.82 -6.82 -29.29
N THR A 175 -7.08 -5.74 -29.51
CA THR A 175 -7.43 -4.68 -30.48
C THR A 175 -7.59 -5.21 -31.90
N LYS A 176 -8.60 -4.70 -32.60
CA LYS A 176 -8.93 -4.92 -34.01
C LYS A 176 -8.69 -3.66 -34.84
N THR A 177 -8.82 -2.48 -34.25
CA THR A 177 -8.59 -1.18 -34.93
C THR A 177 -7.13 -0.73 -34.91
N LYS A 178 -6.29 -1.36 -34.08
CA LYS A 178 -4.91 -0.93 -33.80
C LYS A 178 -4.81 0.46 -33.18
N THR A 179 -5.93 1.00 -32.70
CA THR A 179 -5.98 2.19 -31.87
C THR A 179 -6.43 1.77 -30.49
N ILE A 180 -5.66 2.11 -29.46
CA ILE A 180 -5.99 1.83 -28.07
C ILE A 180 -6.03 3.13 -27.27
N GLY A 181 -6.83 3.14 -26.21
CA GLY A 181 -7.10 4.31 -25.40
C GLY A 181 -6.53 4.19 -23.98
N PHE A 182 -6.22 5.32 -23.37
CA PHE A 182 -5.86 5.42 -21.96
C PHE A 182 -6.57 6.61 -21.31
N VAL A 183 -7.43 6.35 -20.34
CA VAL A 183 -8.02 7.41 -19.51
C VAL A 183 -7.05 7.74 -18.38
N ALA A 184 -6.47 8.92 -18.43
CA ALA A 184 -5.45 9.37 -17.50
C ALA A 184 -6.04 10.36 -16.48
N ALA A 185 -5.57 10.30 -15.24
CA ALA A 185 -5.97 11.24 -14.19
C ALA A 185 -5.20 12.57 -14.31
N ASN A 186 -4.26 12.82 -13.40
CA ASN A 186 -3.41 13.99 -13.41
C ASN A 186 -2.12 13.76 -14.22
N PRO A 187 -1.58 14.78 -14.92
CA PRO A 187 -0.38 14.67 -15.76
C PRO A 187 0.92 14.68 -14.93
N ILE A 188 1.08 13.71 -14.04
CA ILE A 188 2.31 13.54 -13.24
C ILE A 188 3.22 12.46 -13.84
N SER A 189 4.50 12.46 -13.43
CA SER A 189 5.54 11.58 -13.99
C SER A 189 5.16 10.10 -14.01
N THR A 190 4.60 9.55 -12.94
CA THR A 190 4.15 8.14 -12.89
C THR A 190 2.97 7.84 -13.82
N VAL A 191 2.05 8.79 -14.02
CA VAL A 191 0.92 8.62 -14.94
C VAL A 191 1.43 8.64 -16.39
N ILE A 192 2.35 9.56 -16.71
CA ILE A 192 3.00 9.60 -18.03
C ILE A 192 3.81 8.33 -18.28
N ALA A 193 4.58 7.86 -17.29
CA ALA A 193 5.30 6.59 -17.37
C ALA A 193 4.36 5.40 -17.61
N SER A 194 3.19 5.40 -16.97
CA SER A 194 2.15 4.37 -17.16
C SER A 194 1.59 4.36 -18.59
N ILE A 195 1.30 5.53 -19.16
CA ILE A 195 0.84 5.67 -20.55
C ILE A 195 1.91 5.18 -21.51
N ASN A 196 3.15 5.63 -21.31
CA ASN A 196 4.28 5.24 -22.15
C ASN A 196 4.54 3.73 -22.09
N ALA A 197 4.50 3.14 -20.89
CA ALA A 197 4.69 1.71 -20.74
C ALA A 197 3.57 0.90 -21.40
N PHE A 198 2.31 1.34 -21.28
CA PHE A 198 1.18 0.73 -21.99
C PHE A 198 1.37 0.79 -23.51
N ALA A 199 1.77 1.96 -24.05
CA ALA A 199 2.06 2.12 -25.47
C ALA A 199 3.23 1.23 -25.94
N LEU A 200 4.34 1.22 -25.19
CA LEU A 200 5.51 0.39 -25.49
C LEU A 200 5.20 -1.11 -25.40
N GLY A 201 4.36 -1.51 -24.44
CA GLY A 201 3.86 -2.88 -24.32
C GLY A 201 3.08 -3.30 -25.55
N ALA A 202 2.14 -2.46 -26.00
CA ALA A 202 1.38 -2.74 -27.21
C ALA A 202 2.26 -2.80 -28.46
N GLN A 203 3.18 -1.83 -28.61
CA GLN A 203 4.12 -1.75 -29.72
C GLN A 203 5.21 -2.83 -29.69
N SER A 204 5.36 -3.57 -28.60
CA SER A 204 6.23 -4.76 -28.58
C SER A 204 5.61 -5.93 -29.36
N VAL A 205 4.28 -5.97 -29.46
CA VAL A 205 3.52 -6.97 -30.21
C VAL A 205 3.29 -6.52 -31.65
N ASP A 206 2.86 -5.28 -31.86
CA ASP A 206 2.66 -4.69 -33.19
C ASP A 206 3.03 -3.20 -33.18
N LYS A 207 4.10 -2.84 -33.91
CA LYS A 207 4.63 -1.47 -34.01
C LYS A 207 3.67 -0.46 -34.65
N SER A 208 2.64 -0.92 -35.36
CA SER A 208 1.64 -0.05 -35.98
C SER A 208 0.53 0.41 -35.03
N ILE A 209 0.47 -0.13 -33.80
CA ILE A 209 -0.53 0.28 -32.81
C ILE A 209 -0.27 1.69 -32.31
N VAL A 210 -1.34 2.49 -32.27
CA VAL A 210 -1.35 3.87 -31.76
C VAL A 210 -2.09 3.92 -30.43
N THR A 211 -1.47 4.52 -29.42
CA THR A 211 -2.12 4.82 -28.14
C THR A 211 -2.58 6.27 -28.12
N LYS A 212 -3.86 6.50 -27.80
CA LYS A 212 -4.42 7.82 -27.52
C LYS A 212 -4.70 7.95 -26.02
N ALA A 213 -4.40 9.11 -25.44
CA ALA A 213 -4.65 9.37 -24.03
C ALA A 213 -5.50 10.62 -23.86
N VAL A 214 -6.41 10.59 -22.88
CA VAL A 214 -7.20 11.76 -22.46
C VAL A 214 -7.02 11.94 -20.96
N PHE A 215 -6.58 13.13 -20.55
CA PHE A 215 -6.43 13.48 -19.13
C PHE A 215 -7.73 14.08 -18.58
N THR A 216 -8.22 13.54 -17.47
CA THR A 216 -9.42 14.05 -16.77
C THR A 216 -9.10 15.17 -15.78
N GLY A 217 -7.83 15.29 -15.36
CA GLY A 217 -7.36 16.29 -14.41
C GLY A 217 -7.87 16.08 -12.98
N THR A 218 -8.22 14.84 -12.62
CA THR A 218 -8.71 14.48 -11.28
C THR A 218 -8.42 13.02 -10.98
N TRP A 219 -8.17 12.69 -9.71
CA TRP A 219 -7.99 11.31 -9.25
C TRP A 219 -9.28 10.49 -9.27
N TYR A 220 -10.44 11.15 -9.12
CA TYR A 220 -11.71 10.46 -9.06
C TYR A 220 -12.85 11.34 -9.55
N ASP A 221 -13.39 10.99 -10.73
CA ASP A 221 -14.59 11.57 -11.31
C ASP A 221 -15.14 10.57 -12.34
N PRO A 222 -16.04 9.66 -11.94
CA PRO A 222 -16.59 8.65 -12.85
C PRO A 222 -17.30 9.25 -14.08
N PRO A 223 -18.09 10.35 -13.96
CA PRO A 223 -18.62 11.04 -15.13
C PRO A 223 -17.55 11.52 -16.12
N LYS A 224 -16.50 12.22 -15.68
CA LYS A 224 -15.41 12.65 -16.58
C LYS A 224 -14.64 11.48 -17.17
N SER A 225 -14.43 10.42 -16.38
CA SER A 225 -13.75 9.21 -16.86
C SER A 225 -14.56 8.51 -17.96
N THR A 226 -15.89 8.48 -17.81
CA THR A 226 -16.81 7.96 -18.83
C THR A 226 -16.74 8.80 -20.10
N GLN A 227 -16.81 10.13 -19.99
CA GLN A 227 -16.69 11.03 -21.15
C GLN A 227 -15.35 10.90 -21.87
N ALA A 228 -14.24 10.74 -21.12
CA ALA A 228 -12.92 10.51 -21.69
C ALA A 228 -12.85 9.17 -22.44
N ALA A 229 -13.43 8.10 -21.89
CA ALA A 229 -13.51 6.80 -22.54
C ALA A 229 -14.37 6.87 -23.82
N GLU A 230 -15.52 7.54 -23.79
CA GLU A 230 -16.38 7.75 -24.95
C GLU A 230 -15.66 8.54 -26.05
N ALA A 231 -14.90 9.58 -25.69
CA ALA A 231 -14.09 10.34 -26.64
C ALA A 231 -12.99 9.48 -27.29
N LEU A 232 -12.33 8.61 -26.51
CA LEU A 232 -11.35 7.67 -27.04
C LEU A 232 -11.99 6.64 -27.97
N ALA A 233 -13.15 6.11 -27.61
CA ALA A 233 -13.91 5.18 -28.43
C ALA A 233 -14.35 5.82 -29.75
N ALA A 234 -14.89 7.04 -29.71
CA ALA A 234 -15.23 7.83 -30.90
C ALA A 234 -13.99 8.14 -31.76
N ALA A 235 -12.82 8.25 -31.13
CA ALA A 235 -11.53 8.40 -31.81
C ALA A 235 -10.95 7.07 -32.33
N GLY A 236 -11.70 5.97 -32.29
CA GLY A 236 -11.34 4.67 -32.87
C GLY A 236 -10.67 3.68 -31.90
N ALA A 237 -10.55 4.02 -30.61
CA ALA A 237 -10.02 3.08 -29.63
C ALA A 237 -11.03 1.97 -29.33
N ASP A 238 -10.62 0.70 -29.48
CA ASP A 238 -11.48 -0.46 -29.18
C ASP A 238 -11.05 -1.22 -27.92
N VAL A 239 -9.88 -0.90 -27.37
CA VAL A 239 -9.43 -1.29 -26.03
C VAL A 239 -9.03 -0.02 -25.28
N ILE A 240 -9.59 0.19 -24.09
CA ILE A 240 -9.36 1.39 -23.27
C ILE A 240 -8.91 0.95 -21.87
N ALA A 241 -7.81 1.53 -21.41
CA ALA A 241 -7.19 1.31 -20.10
C ALA A 241 -7.40 2.48 -19.13
#